data_AF-A0A7S2WLS0-F1
#
_entry.id   AF-A0A7S2WLS0-F1
#
_cell.length_a   1.000
_cell.length_b   1.000
_cell.length_c   1.000
_cell.angle_alpha   90.00
_cell.angle_beta   90.00
_cell.angle_gamma   90.00
#
_symmetry.space_group_name_H-M   'P 1'
#
loop_
_entity.id
_entity.type
_entity.pdbx_description
1 polymer ?
#
loop_
_entity_poly.entity_id
_entity_poly.type
_entity_poly.pdbx_seq_one_letter_code
_entity_poly.pdbx_strand_id
1 'polypeptide(L)'
;APSPPLPAGGMVIYRQEPPIGTPRSEYNNQDMDHDTVRQQLEEAGGSVSVPYRQNRMVLFKSNLWHVTSPLHFRAGYASRRINLTYLFGQREAVMCPAFLHPGGAAAG
;
A
#
# COMPACT_ATOMS: atom_id res chain seq x y z
N ALA A 1 11.92 -16.09 8.82
CA ALA A 1 13.18 -15.32 8.68
C ALA A 1 12.81 -13.85 8.59
N PRO A 2 13.62 -12.89 9.08
CA PRO A 2 13.27 -11.48 8.95
C PRO A 2 13.15 -11.10 7.46
N SER A 3 12.18 -10.26 7.14
CA SER A 3 12.02 -9.71 5.79
C SER A 3 13.31 -8.99 5.35
N PRO A 4 13.71 -9.10 4.07
CA PRO A 4 14.96 -8.50 3.59
C PRO A 4 14.95 -6.97 3.78
N PRO A 5 16.13 -6.34 4.00
CA PRO A 5 16.22 -4.91 4.20
C PRO A 5 15.73 -4.14 2.96
N LEU A 6 14.96 -3.08 3.18
CA LEU A 6 14.39 -2.26 2.12
C LEU A 6 15.49 -1.39 1.43
N PRO A 7 15.40 -1.13 0.11
CA PRO A 7 16.37 -0.28 -0.62
C PRO A 7 16.40 1.15 -0.07
N ALA A 8 17.55 1.84 -0.03
CA ALA A 8 17.58 3.20 0.52
C ALA A 8 16.78 4.22 -0.33
N GLY A 9 15.95 5.03 0.33
CA GLY A 9 15.30 6.22 -0.24
C GLY A 9 14.21 5.97 -1.27
N GLY A 10 13.99 4.73 -1.67
CA GLY A 10 13.02 4.32 -2.67
C GLY A 10 11.63 4.08 -2.09
N MET A 11 10.92 3.13 -2.68
CA MET A 11 9.70 2.58 -2.11
C MET A 11 9.55 1.10 -2.45
N VAL A 12 8.80 0.39 -1.61
CA VAL A 12 8.39 -0.99 -1.86
C VAL A 12 6.87 -1.02 -2.01
N ILE A 13 6.41 -1.72 -3.05
CA ILE A 13 5.00 -1.90 -3.37
C ILE A 13 4.70 -3.39 -3.26
N TYR A 14 3.87 -3.78 -2.31
CA TYR A 14 3.42 -5.16 -2.13
C TYR A 14 2.25 -5.46 -3.07
N ARG A 15 2.14 -6.70 -3.52
CA ARG A 15 1.13 -7.08 -4.51
C ARG A 15 -0.30 -7.22 -3.96
N GLN A 16 -0.44 -7.16 -2.64
CA GLN A 16 -1.73 -7.29 -1.96
C GLN A 16 -2.37 -5.92 -1.71
N GLU A 17 -3.70 -5.92 -1.60
CA GLU A 17 -4.49 -4.78 -1.13
C GLU A 17 -5.06 -5.09 0.26
N PRO A 18 -5.30 -4.08 1.10
CA PRO A 18 -6.20 -4.24 2.23
C PRO A 18 -7.59 -4.68 1.70
N PRO A 19 -8.32 -5.53 2.43
CA PRO A 19 -9.71 -5.86 2.10
C PRO A 19 -10.57 -4.61 1.84
N ILE A 20 -11.57 -4.75 0.96
CA ILE A 20 -12.55 -3.69 0.74
C ILE A 20 -13.30 -3.45 2.05
N GLY A 21 -13.49 -2.17 2.42
CA GLY A 21 -14.11 -1.79 3.69
C GLY A 21 -13.14 -1.63 4.86
N THR A 22 -11.88 -2.10 4.75
CA THR A 22 -10.86 -1.82 5.78
C THR A 22 -10.68 -0.29 5.91
N PRO A 23 -10.92 0.28 7.10
CA PRO A 23 -10.69 1.70 7.37
C PRO A 23 -9.25 2.10 7.10
N ARG A 24 -9.06 3.33 6.59
CA ARG A 24 -7.71 3.88 6.35
C ARG A 24 -6.85 3.90 7.62
N SER A 25 -7.46 4.12 8.77
CA SER A 25 -6.79 4.10 10.07
C SER A 25 -6.20 2.75 10.45
N GLU A 26 -6.63 1.65 9.84
CA GLU A 26 -6.11 0.31 10.17
C GLU A 26 -4.87 -0.03 9.33
N TYR A 27 -4.85 0.33 8.05
CA TYR A 27 -3.72 0.00 7.17
C TYR A 27 -2.71 1.15 6.98
N ASN A 28 -3.05 2.38 7.34
CA ASN A 28 -2.14 3.53 7.32
C ASN A 28 -1.86 4.03 8.74
N ASN A 29 -1.54 3.08 9.64
CA ASN A 29 -1.24 3.32 11.05
C ASN A 29 0.26 3.21 11.32
N GLN A 30 0.80 4.14 12.11
CA GLN A 30 2.20 4.14 12.56
C GLN A 30 2.45 3.21 13.75
N ASP A 31 1.42 2.88 14.52
CA ASP A 31 1.51 2.04 15.73
C ASP A 31 1.38 0.54 15.42
N MET A 32 1.27 0.19 14.14
CA MET A 32 1.15 -1.19 13.66
C MET A 32 2.51 -1.89 13.70
N ASP A 33 2.51 -3.20 13.99
CA ASP A 33 3.68 -4.05 13.78
C ASP A 33 3.98 -4.20 12.28
N HIS A 34 4.75 -3.25 11.76
CA HIS A 34 5.08 -3.19 10.35
C HIS A 34 5.92 -4.39 9.89
N ASP A 35 6.72 -5.01 10.75
CA ASP A 35 7.60 -6.11 10.32
C ASP A 35 6.79 -7.40 10.13
N THR A 36 5.89 -7.72 11.07
CA THR A 36 4.96 -8.84 10.91
C THR A 36 4.07 -8.66 9.68
N VAL A 37 3.53 -7.45 9.46
CA VAL A 37 2.69 -7.18 8.28
C VAL A 37 3.48 -7.31 6.98
N ARG A 38 4.71 -6.78 6.91
CA ARG A 38 5.56 -6.95 5.72
C ARG A 38 5.84 -8.41 5.43
N GLN A 39 6.17 -9.20 6.45
CA GLN A 39 6.41 -10.63 6.29
C GLN A 39 5.17 -11.34 5.71
N GLN A 40 3.99 -11.08 6.26
CA GLN A 40 2.74 -11.64 5.76
C GLN A 40 2.46 -11.24 4.30
N LEU A 41 2.73 -9.99 3.93
CA LEU A 41 2.55 -9.51 2.56
C LEU A 41 3.54 -10.15 1.58
N GLU A 42 4.80 -10.34 1.98
CA GLU A 42 5.80 -11.05 1.17
C GLU A 42 5.39 -12.51 0.96
N GLU A 43 4.96 -13.21 2.02
CA GLU A 43 4.48 -14.59 1.95
C GLU A 43 3.22 -14.73 1.07
N ALA A 44 2.32 -13.75 1.12
CA ALA A 44 1.04 -13.80 0.40
C ALA A 44 1.16 -13.51 -1.11
N GLY A 45 2.15 -12.74 -1.55
CA GLY A 45 2.26 -12.35 -2.96
C GLY A 45 3.52 -11.61 -3.36
N GLY A 46 4.45 -11.39 -2.45
CA GLY A 46 5.70 -10.68 -2.73
C GLY A 46 5.53 -9.17 -2.95
N SER A 47 6.64 -8.54 -3.34
CA SER A 47 6.71 -7.11 -3.59
C SER A 47 7.51 -6.72 -4.83
N VAL A 48 7.41 -5.44 -5.19
CA VAL A 48 8.26 -4.78 -6.19
C VAL A 48 9.01 -3.66 -5.50
N SER A 49 10.34 -3.75 -5.56
CA SER A 49 11.26 -2.76 -5.01
C SER A 49 11.60 -1.71 -6.05
N VAL A 50 11.28 -0.45 -5.76
CA VAL A 50 11.56 0.68 -6.65
C VAL A 50 12.71 1.50 -6.05
N PRO A 51 13.96 1.35 -6.54
CA PRO A 51 15.13 2.02 -5.97
C PRO A 51 15.01 3.53 -6.12
N TYR A 52 15.60 4.35 -5.25
CA TYR A 52 15.56 5.80 -5.40
C TYR A 52 16.18 6.30 -6.72
N ARG A 53 15.54 7.27 -7.38
CA ARG A 53 16.10 8.04 -8.50
C ARG A 53 15.43 9.41 -8.59
N GLN A 54 16.21 10.46 -8.82
CA GLN A 54 15.70 11.82 -9.06
C GLN A 54 14.96 11.91 -10.40
N ASN A 55 14.02 12.85 -10.51
CA ASN A 55 13.26 13.14 -11.74
C ASN A 55 12.61 11.88 -12.35
N ARG A 56 12.06 11.01 -11.50
CA ARG A 56 11.37 9.78 -11.93
C ARG A 56 9.93 9.75 -11.42
N MET A 57 9.01 9.48 -12.33
CA MET A 57 7.61 9.16 -12.01
C MET A 57 7.45 7.67 -11.71
N VAL A 58 6.65 7.35 -10.71
CA VAL A 58 6.18 5.98 -10.42
C VAL A 58 4.65 6.01 -10.45
N LEU A 59 4.05 5.23 -11.35
CA LEU A 59 2.60 5.08 -11.46
C LEU A 59 2.23 3.66 -11.05
N PHE A 60 1.35 3.53 -10.06
CA PHE A 60 0.90 2.25 -9.54
C PHE A 60 -0.51 2.37 -8.95
N LYS A 61 -1.18 1.24 -8.77
CA LYS A 61 -2.50 1.19 -8.11
C LYS A 61 -2.33 1.56 -6.64
N SER A 62 -2.86 2.71 -6.22
CA SER A 62 -2.64 3.27 -4.88
C SER A 62 -3.23 2.45 -3.73
N ASN A 63 -4.15 1.53 -4.03
CA ASN A 63 -4.74 0.62 -3.04
C ASN A 63 -3.78 -0.49 -2.59
N LEU A 64 -2.72 -0.76 -3.36
CA LEU A 64 -1.71 -1.72 -2.97
C LEU A 64 -1.02 -1.26 -1.68
N TRP A 65 -0.68 -2.20 -0.80
CA TRP A 65 0.18 -1.89 0.33
C TRP A 65 1.52 -1.35 -0.18
N HIS A 66 1.98 -0.23 0.36
CA HIS A 66 3.23 0.39 -0.07
C HIS A 66 3.89 1.15 1.07
N VAL A 67 5.22 1.21 1.03
CA VAL A 67 6.02 1.87 2.07
C VAL A 67 7.19 2.61 1.44
N THR A 68 7.49 3.79 1.97
CA THR A 68 8.76 4.46 1.68
C THR A 68 9.88 3.76 2.42
N SER A 69 10.92 3.39 1.70
CA SER A 69 12.06 2.71 2.30
C SER A 69 12.94 3.70 3.09
N PRO A 70 13.78 3.22 4.03
CA PRO A 70 14.58 4.09 4.91
C PRO A 70 15.36 5.17 4.16
N LEU A 71 15.30 6.40 4.66
CA LEU A 71 15.92 7.57 4.04
C LEU A 71 17.39 7.68 4.48
N HIS A 72 18.31 7.06 3.75
CA HIS A 72 19.75 7.19 3.98
C HIS A 72 20.37 8.25 3.07
N PHE A 73 20.06 9.52 3.33
CA PHE A 73 20.64 10.66 2.62
C PHE A 73 21.62 11.42 3.53
N ARG A 74 22.56 12.15 2.91
CA ARG A 74 23.42 13.09 3.66
C ARG A 74 22.54 14.12 4.37
N ALA A 75 23.01 14.62 5.52
CA ALA A 75 22.35 15.74 6.17
C ALA A 75 22.42 17.01 5.29
N GLY A 76 21.54 17.98 5.59
CA GLY A 76 21.49 19.27 4.90
C GLY A 76 20.34 19.40 3.91
N TYR A 77 19.97 20.66 3.62
CA TYR A 77 18.81 21.00 2.81
C TYR A 77 18.87 20.44 1.38
N ALA A 78 20.02 20.58 0.71
CA ALA A 78 20.23 20.13 -0.67
C ALA A 78 20.15 18.60 -0.84
N SER A 79 20.31 17.85 0.24
CA SER A 79 20.31 16.39 0.24
C SER A 79 18.92 15.80 0.57
N ARG A 80 17.91 16.64 0.81
CA ARG A 80 16.55 16.18 1.12
C ARG A 80 15.89 15.57 -0.11
N ARG A 81 15.22 14.44 0.08
CA ARG A 81 14.31 13.87 -0.92
C ARG A 81 12.99 14.64 -0.90
N ILE A 82 12.57 15.14 -2.06
CA ILE A 82 11.25 15.73 -2.27
C ILE A 82 10.44 14.76 -3.12
N ASN A 83 9.18 14.54 -2.75
CA ASN A 83 8.26 13.69 -3.50
C ASN A 83 6.94 14.43 -3.69
N LEU A 84 6.38 14.35 -4.89
CA LEU A 84 5.03 14.84 -5.21
C LEU A 84 4.15 13.63 -5.49
N THR A 85 3.07 13.49 -4.72
CA THR A 85 2.11 12.38 -4.88
C THR A 85 0.79 12.94 -5.37
N TYR A 86 0.32 12.44 -6.51
CA TYR A 86 -1.00 12.71 -7.06
C TYR A 86 -1.85 11.44 -6.95
N LEU A 87 -3.03 11.55 -6.35
CA LEU A 87 -3.99 10.44 -6.24
C LEU A 87 -5.23 10.78 -7.06
N PHE A 88 -5.72 9.82 -7.83
CA PHE A 88 -6.94 9.96 -8.63
C PHE A 88 -7.75 8.67 -8.60
N GLY A 89 -9.07 8.80 -8.79
CA GLY A 89 -10.01 7.70 -8.75
C GLY A 89 -10.69 7.50 -7.39
N GLN A 90 -11.64 6.58 -7.35
CA GLN A 90 -12.37 6.20 -6.13
C GLN A 90 -12.08 4.75 -5.78
N ARG A 91 -11.86 4.48 -4.49
CA ARG A 91 -11.84 3.12 -3.94
C ARG A 91 -13.27 2.76 -3.57
N GLU A 92 -14.10 2.51 -4.57
CA GLU A 92 -15.50 2.12 -4.35
C GLU A 92 -15.56 0.66 -3.88
N ALA A 93 -16.35 0.40 -2.83
CA ALA A 93 -17.09 -0.86 -2.76
C ALA A 93 -18.30 -0.68 -3.68
N VAL A 94 -18.14 -0.84 -5.00
CA VAL A 94 -19.34 -1.02 -5.83
C VAL A 94 -19.90 -2.39 -5.46
N MET A 95 -20.74 -2.43 -4.43
CA MET A 95 -21.80 -3.42 -4.37
C MET A 95 -22.62 -3.18 -5.63
N CYS A 96 -22.39 -4.00 -6.67
CA CYS A 96 -23.28 -4.02 -7.82
C CYS A 96 -24.71 -4.25 -7.29
N PRO A 97 -25.67 -3.33 -7.50
CA PRO A 97 -27.05 -3.53 -7.06
C PRO A 97 -27.70 -4.77 -7.70
N ALA A 98 -27.09 -5.31 -8.76
CA ALA A 98 -27.56 -6.49 -9.48
C ALA A 98 -27.61 -7.80 -8.65
N PHE A 99 -27.05 -7.83 -7.42
CA PHE A 99 -27.17 -8.98 -6.51
C PHE A 99 -28.20 -8.80 -5.38
N LEU A 100 -28.95 -7.70 -5.34
CA LEU A 100 -30.19 -7.65 -4.57
C LEU A 100 -31.29 -8.34 -5.39
N HIS A 101 -31.41 -9.67 -5.25
CA HIS A 101 -32.65 -10.35 -5.61
C HIS A 101 -33.78 -9.83 -4.70
N PRO A 102 -34.86 -9.23 -5.23
CA PRO A 102 -36.08 -9.03 -4.45
C PRO A 102 -36.81 -10.38 -4.45
N GLY A 103 -36.50 -11.26 -3.50
CA GLY A 103 -37.12 -12.58 -3.50
C GLY A 103 -36.52 -13.58 -2.53
N GLY A 104 -36.49 -13.24 -1.24
CA GLY A 104 -36.23 -14.18 -0.17
C GLY A 104 -37.35 -14.09 0.85
N ALA A 105 -38.52 -14.64 0.52
CA ALA A 105 -39.58 -14.83 1.49
C ALA A 105 -39.05 -15.73 2.62
N ALA A 106 -39.14 -15.25 3.86
CA ALA A 106 -39.07 -16.10 5.02
C ALA A 106 -40.24 -17.10 4.94
N ALA A 107 -39.93 -18.39 4.90
CA ALA A 107 -40.88 -19.46 5.08
C ALA A 107 -40.20 -20.58 5.87
N GLY A 108 -40.80 -20.95 7.01
CA GLY A 108 -40.45 -22.12 7.82
C GLY A 108 -40.01 -21.78 9.21
#